data_AF-A8F2R4-F1
#
_entry.id   AF-A8F2R4-F1
#
_cell.length_a   1.000
_cell.length_b   1.000
_cell.length_c   1.000
_cell.angle_alpha   90.00
_cell.angle_beta   90.00
_cell.angle_gamma   90.00
#
_symmetry.space_group_name_H-M   'P 1'
#
loop_
_entity.id
_entity.type
_entity.pdbx_description
1 polymer ?
#
loop_
_entity_poly.entity_id
_entity_poly.type
_entity_poly.pdbx_seq_one_letter_code
_entity_poly.pdbx_strand_id
1 'polypeptide(L)' 'MLFNLYLERLIMAVPKKKTSKSRRNMRRSHLALGKVNVIVDSQTGEYKLPHHVSLVDGTYNNRPVVTKKIKTEEEVA' A
#
# COMPACT_ATOMS: atom_id res chain seq x y z
N MET A 1 9.54 -40.44 29.68
CA MET A 1 8.79 -39.22 30.08
C MET A 1 9.08 -38.05 29.13
N LEU A 2 8.78 -38.19 27.82
CA LEU A 2 8.77 -37.07 26.86
C LEU A 2 7.52 -37.09 25.96
N PHE A 3 6.63 -38.06 26.15
CA PHE A 3 5.40 -38.20 25.37
C PHE A 3 4.23 -37.39 25.97
N ASN A 4 4.35 -37.00 27.24
CA ASN A 4 3.27 -36.39 28.00
C ASN A 4 3.34 -34.85 28.09
N LEU A 5 4.33 -34.21 27.45
CA LEU A 5 4.36 -32.75 27.30
C LEU A 5 3.67 -32.27 25.99
N TYR A 6 3.26 -33.19 25.12
CA TYR A 6 2.58 -32.85 23.87
C TYR A 6 1.05 -32.78 24.00
N LEU A 7 0.50 -33.34 25.08
CA LEU A 7 -0.95 -33.49 25.28
C LEU A 7 -1.60 -32.25 25.94
N GLU A 8 -0.83 -31.44 26.65
CA GLU A 8 -1.27 -30.17 27.27
C GLU A 8 -1.46 -29.02 26.25
N ARG A 9 -1.09 -29.21 24.98
CA ARG A 9 -1.15 -28.17 23.93
C ARG A 9 -2.34 -28.37 22.97
N LEU A 10 -3.48 -28.86 23.46
CA LEU A 10 -4.66 -29.22 22.65
C LEU A 10 -5.84 -28.24 22.71
N ILE A 11 -5.72 -27.14 23.46
CA ILE A 11 -6.81 -26.15 23.63
C ILE A 11 -6.97 -25.16 22.47
N MET A 12 -6.12 -25.22 21.44
CA MET A 12 -6.17 -24.31 20.30
C MET A 12 -6.38 -25.08 19.00
N ALA A 13 -7.18 -24.53 18.08
CA ALA A 13 -7.46 -25.14 16.79
C ALA A 13 -6.17 -25.30 15.96
N VAL A 14 -5.69 -26.54 15.84
CA VAL A 14 -4.50 -26.90 15.06
C VAL A 14 -4.91 -27.61 13.77
N PRO A 15 -4.30 -27.28 12.61
CA PRO A 15 -4.57 -28.00 11.37
C PRO A 15 -4.14 -29.47 11.50
N LYS A 16 -5.09 -30.39 11.32
CA LYS A 16 -4.85 -31.84 11.37
C LYS A 16 -3.85 -32.33 10.31
N LYS A 17 -3.79 -31.66 9.15
CA LYS A 17 -2.92 -32.02 8.01
C LYS A 17 -2.32 -30.77 7.35
N LYS A 18 -1.15 -30.94 6.72
CA LYS A 18 -0.51 -29.89 5.92
C LYS A 18 -1.37 -29.52 4.70
N THR A 19 -1.57 -28.23 4.46
CA THR A 19 -2.23 -27.76 3.24
C THR A 19 -1.34 -28.02 2.02
N SER A 20 -1.89 -28.64 0.97
CA SER A 20 -1.16 -28.89 -0.28
C SER A 20 -0.72 -27.60 -0.97
N LYS A 21 0.35 -27.67 -1.78
CA LYS A 21 0.85 -26.51 -2.55
C LYS A 21 -0.24 -25.93 -3.46
N SER A 22 -0.99 -26.80 -4.16
CA SER A 22 -2.11 -26.40 -5.02
C SER A 22 -3.21 -25.65 -4.23
N ARG A 23 -3.70 -26.20 -3.11
CA ARG A 23 -4.73 -25.54 -2.28
C ARG A 23 -4.26 -24.21 -1.68
N ARG A 24 -2.97 -24.09 -1.36
CA ARG A 24 -2.37 -22.81 -0.93
C ARG A 24 -2.37 -21.79 -2.07
N ASN A 25 -1.93 -22.19 -3.26
CA ASN A 25 -1.78 -21.29 -4.40
C ASN A 25 -3.14 -20.83 -4.94
N MET A 26 -4.13 -21.72 -5.01
CA MET A 26 -5.51 -21.35 -5.37
C MET A 26 -6.11 -20.36 -4.38
N ARG A 27 -5.82 -20.48 -3.07
CA ARG A 27 -6.27 -19.48 -2.10
C ARG A 27 -5.58 -18.13 -2.27
N ARG A 28 -4.32 -18.13 -2.75
CA ARG A 28 -3.53 -16.91 -2.99
C ARG A 28 -3.75 -16.29 -4.37
N SER A 29 -4.54 -16.90 -5.25
CA SER A 29 -4.77 -16.40 -6.62
C SER A 29 -5.36 -14.99 -6.63
N HIS A 30 -6.17 -14.66 -5.63
CA HIS A 30 -6.81 -13.35 -5.49
C HIS A 30 -5.95 -12.30 -4.79
N LEU A 31 -4.74 -12.65 -4.32
CA LEU A 31 -3.84 -11.72 -3.62
C LEU A 31 -2.93 -10.91 -4.57
N ALA A 32 -3.36 -10.71 -5.81
CA ALA A 32 -2.62 -9.89 -6.77
C ALA A 32 -2.81 -8.40 -6.47
N LEU A 33 -1.74 -7.62 -6.60
CA LEU A 33 -1.82 -6.16 -6.51
C LEU A 33 -2.41 -5.59 -7.80
N GLY A 34 -3.37 -4.68 -7.66
CA GLY A 34 -3.93 -3.94 -8.78
C GLY A 34 -2.96 -2.87 -9.31
N LYS A 35 -3.06 -2.56 -10.60
CA LYS A 35 -2.37 -1.40 -11.18
C LYS A 35 -3.08 -0.12 -10.74
N VAL A 36 -2.31 0.90 -10.41
CA VAL A 36 -2.84 2.23 -10.12
C VAL A 36 -3.03 2.98 -11.44
N ASN A 37 -4.15 3.68 -11.57
CA ASN A 37 -4.39 4.55 -12.72
C ASN A 37 -3.59 5.85 -12.55
N VAL A 38 -2.83 6.20 -13.59
CA VAL A 38 -2.02 7.41 -13.63
C VAL A 38 -2.44 8.21 -14.86
N ILE A 39 -2.69 9.51 -14.67
CA ILE A 39 -3.17 10.44 -15.70
C ILE A 39 -2.09 11.51 -15.92
N VAL A 40 -1.99 12.03 -17.13
CA VAL A 40 -1.12 13.17 -17.45
C VAL A 40 -1.83 14.47 -17.10
N ASP A 41 -1.14 15.39 -16.42
CA ASP A 41 -1.64 16.73 -16.14
C ASP A 41 -1.65 17.59 -17.40
N SER A 42 -2.73 18.32 -17.64
CA SER A 42 -2.87 19.21 -18.80
C SER A 42 -2.04 20.49 -18.69
N GLN A 43 -1.71 20.93 -17.47
CA GLN A 43 -0.97 22.18 -17.26
C GLN A 43 0.55 21.97 -17.35
N THR A 44 1.07 20.93 -16.71
CA THR A 44 2.52 20.66 -16.62
C THR A 44 3.00 19.46 -17.41
N GLY A 45 2.10 18.62 -17.91
CA GLY A 45 2.47 17.40 -18.63
C GLY A 45 3.03 16.28 -17.74
N GLU A 46 3.02 16.46 -16.42
CA GLU A 46 3.50 15.47 -15.47
C GLU A 46 2.45 14.40 -15.13
N TYR A 47 2.91 13.28 -14.58
CA TYR A 47 2.04 12.19 -14.15
C TYR A 47 1.44 12.45 -12.78
N LYS A 48 0.12 12.32 -12.66
CA LYS A 48 -0.63 12.45 -11.40
C LYS A 48 -1.65 11.35 -11.20
N LEU A 49 -2.04 11.17 -9.94
CA LEU A 49 -3.17 10.31 -9.60
C LEU A 49 -4.50 11.03 -9.91
N PRO A 50 -5.53 10.29 -10.37
CA PRO A 50 -6.87 10.82 -10.51
C PRO A 50 -7.38 11.40 -9.18
N HIS A 51 -8.08 12.53 -9.23
CA HIS A 51 -8.65 13.23 -8.07
C HIS A 51 -7.66 13.73 -7.01
N HIS A 52 -6.37 13.72 -7.29
CA HIS A 52 -5.34 14.26 -6.40
C HIS A 52 -4.85 15.63 -6.89
N VAL A 53 -4.33 16.43 -5.95
CA VAL A 53 -3.63 17.68 -6.24
C VAL A 53 -2.29 17.38 -6.90
N SER A 54 -1.89 18.16 -7.90
CA SER A 54 -0.54 18.08 -8.49
C SER A 54 0.51 18.44 -7.44
N LEU A 55 1.54 17.60 -7.27
CA LEU A 55 2.61 17.85 -6.29
C LEU A 55 3.53 19.00 -6.72
N VAL A 56 3.61 19.29 -8.01
CA VAL A 56 4.53 20.31 -8.55
C VAL A 56 3.93 21.70 -8.42
N ASP A 57 2.72 21.86 -8.95
CA ASP A 57 2.06 23.17 -9.00
C ASP A 57 1.19 23.44 -7.79
N GLY A 58 0.84 22.39 -7.01
CA GLY A 58 -0.14 22.50 -5.95
C GLY A 58 -1.54 22.82 -6.46
N THR A 59 -1.81 22.57 -7.75
CA THR A 59 -3.06 22.90 -8.42
C THR A 59 -3.99 21.69 -8.51
N TYR A 60 -5.29 21.96 -8.44
CA TYR A 60 -6.35 20.99 -8.72
C TYR A 60 -7.42 21.67 -9.57
N ASN A 61 -7.78 21.04 -10.69
CA ASN A 61 -8.78 21.57 -11.62
C ASN A 61 -8.51 23.03 -12.04
N ASN A 62 -7.25 23.33 -12.40
CA ASN A 62 -6.77 24.67 -12.78
C ASN A 62 -6.92 25.75 -11.70
N ARG A 63 -7.16 25.36 -10.43
CA ARG A 63 -7.20 26.26 -9.29
C ARG A 63 -6.00 25.99 -8.38
N PRO A 64 -5.29 27.03 -7.92
CA PRO A 64 -4.24 26.85 -6.91
C PRO A 64 -4.91 26.46 -5.58
N VAL A 65 -4.55 25.29 -5.04
CA VAL A 65 -5.05 24.81 -3.74
C VAL A 65 -3.98 24.96 -2.67
N VAL A 66 -2.71 24.76 -3.04
CA VAL A 66 -1.59 24.91 -2.13
C VAL A 66 -0.87 26.22 -2.42
N THR A 67 -0.94 27.17 -1.49
CA THR A 67 -0.03 28.32 -1.47
C THR A 67 1.34 27.84 -1.01
N LYS A 68 2.32 27.77 -1.92
CA LYS A 68 3.69 27.41 -1.60
C LYS A 68 4.22 28.43 -0.58
N LYS A 69 4.39 28.04 0.68
CA LYS A 69 5.11 28.86 1.66
C LYS A 69 6.56 28.86 1.21
N ILE A 70 7.00 29.98 0.63
CA ILE A 70 8.40 30.19 0.27
C ILE A 70 9.20 30.00 1.56
N LYS A 71 10.06 28.99 1.62
CA LYS A 71 11.07 28.91 2.67
C LYS A 71 12.18 29.88 2.25
N THR A 72 12.22 31.04 2.87
CA THR A 72 13.33 31.97 2.75
C THR A 72 14.58 31.31 3.34
N GLU A 73 15.70 31.43 2.64
CA GLU A 73 16.99 30.77 2.91
C GLU A 73 17.75 31.38 4.12
N GLU A 74 17.07 31.63 5.25
CA GLU A 74 17.66 32.35 6.40
C GLU A 74 17.89 31.49 7.67
N GLU A 75 17.57 30.19 7.68
CA GLU A 75 17.82 29.30 8.85
C GLU A 75 18.94 28.25 8.65
N VAL A 76 19.93 28.55 7.81
CA VAL A 76 21.22 27.82 7.80
C VAL A 76 22.35 28.84 7.74
N ALA A 77 22.52 29.60 8.82
CA ALA A 77 23.70 30.41 9.10
C ALA A 77 24.16 30.13 10.54
#